data_AF-A0A8J8EXU2-F1
#
_entry.id   AF-A0A8J8EXU2-F1
#
_cell.length_a   1.000
_cell.length_b   1.000
_cell.length_c   1.000
_cell.angle_alpha   90.00
_cell.angle_beta   90.00
_cell.angle_gamma   90.00
#
_symmetry.space_group_name_H-M   'P 1'
#
loop_
_entity.id
_entity.type
_entity.pdbx_description
1 polymer ?
#
loop_
_entity_poly.entity_id
_entity_poly.type
_entity_poly.pdbx_seq_one_letter_code
_entity_poly.pdbx_strand_id
1 'polypeptide(L)' 'MELGETEELYSFYRKALSAGLLIMLLAFAILLWNPLGKASVGVALVLFALALIPIELARRTARKLAAIAFREA' A
#
# COMPACT_ATOMS: atom_id res chain seq x y z
N MET A 1 -4.58 17.11 21.05
CA MET A 1 -4.80 15.99 20.11
C MET A 1 -4.48 14.74 20.91
N GLU A 2 -5.41 13.79 21.02
CA GLU A 2 -5.18 12.60 21.84
C GLU A 2 -4.10 11.74 21.17
N LEU A 3 -3.07 11.34 21.91
CA LEU A 3 -1.97 10.49 21.42
C LEU A 3 -2.48 9.21 20.71
N GLY A 4 -3.68 8.75 21.06
CA GLY A 4 -4.36 7.62 20.42
C GLY A 4 -4.69 7.86 18.93
N GLU A 5 -5.06 9.08 18.53
CA GLU A 5 -5.44 9.37 17.13
C GLU A 5 -4.25 9.21 16.19
N THR A 6 -3.05 9.68 16.59
CA THR A 6 -1.82 9.53 15.81
C THR A 6 -1.37 8.07 15.69
N GLU A 7 -1.55 7.28 16.74
CA GLU A 7 -1.19 5.86 16.74
C GLU A 7 -2.11 5.04 15.84
N GLU A 8 -3.41 5.35 15.83
CA GLU A 8 -4.38 4.76 14.90
C GLU A 8 -4.06 5.08 13.44
N LEU A 9 -3.74 6.35 13.14
CA LEU A 9 -3.30 6.74 11.79
C LEU A 9 -2.02 5.99 11.38
N TYR A 10 -1.05 5.85 12.28
CA TYR A 10 0.18 5.11 11.99
C TYR A 10 -0.08 3.62 11.74
N SER A 11 -0.92 2.99 12.57
CA SER A 11 -1.33 1.59 12.41
C SER A 11 -2.05 1.37 11.08
N PHE A 12 -2.95 2.28 10.71
CA PHE A 12 -3.63 2.25 9.41
C PHE A 12 -2.66 2.42 8.25
N TYR A 13 -1.76 3.41 8.31
CA TYR A 13 -0.71 3.63 7.33
C TYR A 13 0.10 2.36 7.09
N ARG A 14 0.59 1.73 8.16
CA ARG A 14 1.41 0.53 8.10
C ARG A 14 0.65 -0.64 7.46
N LYS A 15 -0.63 -0.84 7.83
CA LYS A 15 -1.49 -1.90 7.26
C LYS A 15 -1.77 -1.67 5.77
N ALA A 16 -2.10 -0.44 5.39
CA ALA A 16 -2.34 -0.09 3.99
C ALA A 16 -1.06 -0.27 3.15
N LEU A 17 0.08 0.21 3.66
CA LEU A 17 1.37 0.05 2.97
C LEU A 17 1.74 -1.43 2.80
N SER A 18 1.63 -2.23 3.87
CA SER A 18 1.98 -3.66 3.80
C SER A 18 1.03 -4.43 2.87
N ALA A 19 -0.26 -4.12 2.87
CA ALA A 19 -1.22 -4.71 1.94
C ALA A 19 -0.86 -4.40 0.48
N GLY A 20 -0.52 -3.14 0.17
CA GLY A 20 -0.07 -2.74 -1.17
C GLY A 20 1.20 -3.46 -1.59
N LEU A 21 2.20 -3.53 -0.70
CA LEU A 21 3.45 -4.27 -0.96
C LEU A 21 3.21 -5.76 -1.18
N LEU A 22 2.31 -6.38 -0.43
CA LEU A 22 2.00 -7.81 -0.56
C LEU A 22 1.34 -8.11 -1.91
N ILE A 23 0.39 -7.29 -2.35
CA ILE A 23 -0.24 -7.43 -3.67
C ILE A 23 0.81 -7.23 -4.78
N MET A 24 1.71 -6.26 -4.63
CA MET A 24 2.82 -6.05 -5.57
C MET A 24 3.73 -7.27 -5.66
N LEU A 25 4.11 -7.85 -4.50
CA LEU A 25 4.91 -9.08 -4.46
C LEU A 25 4.21 -10.25 -5.15
N LEU A 26 2.90 -10.41 -4.96
CA LEU A 26 2.11 -11.43 -5.65
C LEU A 26 2.08 -11.21 -7.17
N ALA A 27 1.92 -9.95 -7.63
CA ALA A 27 1.97 -9.61 -9.04
C ALA A 27 3.34 -9.98 -9.66
N PHE A 28 4.42 -9.65 -8.95
CA PHE A 28 5.77 -10.05 -9.37
C PHE A 28 5.99 -11.56 -9.35
N ALA A 29 5.51 -12.26 -8.32
CA ALA A 29 5.61 -13.72 -8.25
C ALA A 29 4.90 -14.40 -9.43
N ILE A 30 3.73 -13.89 -9.83
CA ILE A 30 3.00 -14.38 -11.00
C ILE A 30 3.78 -14.12 -12.30
N LEU A 31 4.44 -12.97 -12.45
CA LEU A 31 5.28 -12.71 -13.62
C LEU A 31 6.51 -13.63 -13.66
N LEU A 32 7.18 -13.83 -12.51
CA LEU A 32 8.42 -14.57 -12.41
C LEU A 32 8.21 -16.08 -12.61
N TRP A 33 7.22 -16.65 -11.92
CA TRP A 33 6.88 -18.06 -12.05
C TRP A 33 6.10 -18.34 -13.35
N ASN A 34 5.40 -17.34 -13.87
CA ASN A 34 4.59 -17.42 -15.08
C ASN A 34 3.59 -18.60 -15.11
N PRO A 35 2.79 -18.81 -14.04
CA PRO A 35 1.96 -20.01 -13.92
C PRO A 35 0.82 -20.11 -14.94
N LEU A 36 0.46 -18.99 -15.58
CA LEU A 36 -0.65 -18.88 -16.54
C LEU A 36 -0.15 -18.60 -17.98
N GLY A 37 1.16 -18.71 -18.23
CA GLY A 37 1.75 -18.40 -19.53
C GLY A 37 1.47 -16.95 -19.96
N LYS A 38 1.03 -16.74 -21.21
CA LYS A 38 0.77 -15.38 -21.75
C LYS A 38 -0.24 -14.57 -20.91
N ALA A 39 -1.16 -15.24 -20.22
CA ALA A 39 -2.15 -14.58 -19.37
C ALA A 39 -1.56 -14.00 -18.08
N SER A 40 -0.40 -14.50 -17.61
CA SER A 40 0.25 -14.01 -16.38
C SER A 40 0.53 -12.51 -16.44
N VAL A 41 0.85 -11.97 -17.63
CA VAL A 41 1.07 -10.53 -17.83
C VAL A 41 -0.21 -9.74 -17.57
N GLY A 42 -1.35 -10.19 -18.10
CA GLY A 42 -2.64 -9.53 -17.88
C GLY A 42 -3.06 -9.57 -16.42
N VAL A 43 -2.91 -10.73 -15.77
CA VAL A 43 -3.21 -10.90 -14.33
C VAL A 43 -2.31 -10.00 -13.48
N ALA A 44 -1.01 -9.98 -13.75
CA ALA A 44 -0.08 -9.12 -13.03
C ALA A 44 -0.45 -7.64 -13.20
N LEU A 45 -0.81 -7.19 -14.41
CA LEU A 45 -1.22 -5.82 -14.67
C LEU A 45 -2.44 -5.41 -13.82
N VAL A 46 -3.43 -6.30 -13.71
CA VAL A 46 -4.61 -6.08 -12.84
C VAL A 46 -4.19 -5.99 -11.38
N LEU A 47 -3.32 -6.89 -10.91
CA LEU A 47 -2.82 -6.86 -9.53
C LEU A 47 -2.00 -5.59 -9.24
N PHE A 48 -1.18 -5.14 -10.18
CA PHE A 48 -0.45 -3.87 -10.08
C PHE A 48 -1.43 -2.70 -9.89
N ALA A 49 -2.48 -2.62 -10.72
CA ALA A 49 -3.52 -1.60 -10.59
C ALA A 49 -4.24 -1.68 -9.23
N LEU A 50 -4.55 -2.89 -8.76
CA LEU A 50 -5.22 -3.09 -7.47
C LEU A 50 -4.34 -2.67 -6.28
N ALA A 51 -3.02 -2.91 -6.33
CA ALA A 51 -2.15 -2.50 -5.24
C ALA A 51 -1.99 -0.98 -5.13
N LEU A 52 -2.27 -0.22 -6.18
CA LEU A 52 -2.27 1.25 -6.10
C LEU A 52 -3.31 1.77 -5.11
N ILE A 53 -4.43 1.06 -4.91
CA ILE A 53 -5.48 1.46 -3.98
C ILE A 53 -4.94 1.59 -2.54
N PRO A 54 -4.40 0.53 -1.91
CA PRO A 54 -3.87 0.64 -0.56
C PRO A 54 -2.60 1.50 -0.49
N ILE A 55 -1.78 1.58 -1.54
CA ILE A 55 -0.60 2.48 -1.58
C ILE A 55 -1.02 3.95 -1.56
N GLU A 56 -2.03 4.34 -2.35
CA GLU A 56 -2.52 5.72 -2.36
C GLU A 56 -3.19 6.08 -1.03
N LEU A 57 -3.89 5.13 -0.40
CA LEU A 57 -4.40 5.31 0.97
C LEU A 57 -3.26 5.53 1.96
N ALA A 58 -2.22 4.70 1.93
CA ALA A 58 -1.03 4.88 2.76
C ALA A 58 -0.38 6.25 2.52
N ARG A 59 -0.25 6.68 1.26
CA ARG A 59 0.29 8.00 0.90
C ARG A 59 -0.55 9.15 1.46
N ARG A 60 -1.89 9.06 1.41
CA ARG A 60 -2.79 10.05 2.02
C ARG A 60 -2.60 10.12 3.52
N THR A 61 -2.49 8.98 4.20
CA THR A 61 -2.28 8.91 5.65
C THR A 61 -0.89 9.42 6.06
N ALA A 62 0.15 9.10 5.30
CA ALA A 62 1.50 9.62 5.52
C ALA A 62 1.55 11.15 5.41
N ARG A 63 0.82 11.74 4.46
CA ARG A 63 0.70 13.21 4.34
C ARG A 63 0.01 13.83 5.56
N LYS A 64 -1.03 13.18 6.09
CA LYS A 64 -1.70 13.62 7.33
C LYS A 64 -0.75 13.56 8.53
N LEU A 65 -0.05 12.43 8.70
CA LEU A 65 0.94 12.25 9.77
C LEU A 65 2.06 13.29 9.69
N ALA A 66 2.58 13.57 8.49
CA ALA A 66 3.58 14.60 8.28
C ALA A 66 3.06 15.99 8.67
N ALA A 67 1.83 16.34 8.28
CA ALA A 67 1.23 17.63 8.64
C ALA A 67 1.03 17.78 10.14
N ILE A 68 0.67 16.71 10.86
CA ILE A 68 0.57 16.71 12.33
C ILE A 68 1.95 16.94 12.94
N ALA A 69 2.95 16.17 12.52
CA ALA A 69 4.32 16.29 13.02
C ALA A 69 4.91 17.70 12.82
N PHE A 70 4.65 18.33 11.66
CA PHE A 70 5.09 19.71 11.40
C PHE A 70 4.34 20.77 12.20
N ARG A 71 3.10 20.50 12.63
CA ARG A 71 2.31 21.42 13.45
C ARG A 71 2.71 21.37 14.93
N GLU A 72 3.26 20.23 15.36
CA GLU A 72 3.70 20.00 16.75
C GLU A 72 5.20 20.28 16.98
N ALA A 73 5.96 20.54 15.91
CA ALA A 73 7.37 20.97 15.94
C ALA A 73 7.51 22.49 16.06
#